data_AF-A0A6B3D1G7-F1
#
_entry.id   AF-A0A6B3D1G7-F1
#
_cell.length_a   1.000
_cell.length_b   1.000
_cell.length_c   1.000
_cell.angle_alpha   90.00
_cell.angle_beta   90.00
_cell.angle_gamma   90.00
#
_symmetry.space_group_name_H-M   'P 1'
#
loop_
_entity.id
_entity.type
_entity.pdbx_description
1 polymer ?
#
loop_
_entity_poly.entity_id
_entity_poly.type
_entity_poly.pdbx_seq_one_letter_code
_entity_poly.pdbx_strand_id
1 'polypeptide(L)'
;AAAQNLADIAAMGAVPTALLLGLVVPAELPVTWPTELMDGLRDECQVAGASVVGGDVVRGDTITVSITALGDLRNQEPVTRAGAQPGDLVAVTGWLGWSAAGFAVLSRGFRSPRAFVEAHRRPEPPYHAGPAAAGLGATAMCD
;
A
#
# COMPACT_ATOMS: atom_id res chain seq x y z
N ALA A 1 -5.31 2.71 0.65
CA ALA A 1 -5.74 1.35 1.03
C ALA A 1 -4.94 0.28 0.29
N ALA A 2 -5.12 0.15 -1.04
CA ALA A 2 -4.32 -0.77 -1.86
C ALA A 2 -2.80 -0.55 -1.68
N ALA A 3 -2.32 0.69 -1.87
CA ALA A 3 -0.89 0.97 -1.89
C ALA A 3 -0.13 0.48 -0.66
N GLN A 4 -0.70 0.71 0.53
CA GLN A 4 -0.11 0.27 1.80
C GLN A 4 0.00 -1.26 1.87
N ASN A 5 -1.07 -1.99 1.58
CA ASN A 5 -1.07 -3.45 1.67
C ASN A 5 -0.19 -4.10 0.58
N LEU A 6 -0.09 -3.48 -0.60
CA LEU A 6 0.78 -3.96 -1.67
C LEU A 6 2.26 -3.65 -1.39
N ALA A 7 2.56 -2.58 -0.65
CA ALA A 7 3.90 -2.26 -0.18
C ALA A 7 4.39 -3.30 0.84
N ASP A 8 3.53 -3.74 1.77
CA ASP A 8 3.84 -4.84 2.70
C ASP A 8 4.27 -6.12 1.95
N ILE A 9 3.57 -6.47 0.87
CA ILE A 9 3.92 -7.62 0.01
C ILE A 9 5.30 -7.42 -0.63
N ALA A 10 5.53 -6.26 -1.23
CA ALA A 10 6.81 -5.93 -1.86
C ALA A 10 7.95 -5.95 -0.83
N ALA A 11 7.73 -5.45 0.38
CA ALA A 11 8.71 -5.42 1.46
C ALA A 11 9.14 -6.81 1.93
N MET A 12 8.42 -7.88 1.59
CA MET A 12 8.84 -9.27 1.83
C MET A 12 9.61 -9.89 0.65
N GLY A 13 9.88 -9.12 -0.41
CA GLY A 13 10.50 -9.59 -1.64
C GLY A 13 9.53 -10.24 -2.64
N ALA A 14 8.23 -10.25 -2.34
CA ALA A 14 7.20 -10.82 -3.20
C ALA A 14 6.67 -9.81 -4.22
N VAL A 15 6.14 -10.31 -5.34
CA VAL A 15 5.44 -9.49 -6.33
C VAL A 15 3.95 -9.48 -6.00
N PRO A 16 3.30 -8.31 -5.82
CA PRO A 16 1.85 -8.18 -5.73
C PRO A 16 1.09 -8.92 -6.84
N THR A 17 0.02 -9.62 -6.50
CA THR A 17 -0.80 -10.33 -7.50
C THR A 17 -2.29 -10.01 -7.37
N ALA A 18 -2.81 -9.91 -6.15
CA ALA A 18 -4.24 -9.72 -5.95
C ALA A 18 -4.60 -8.96 -4.67
N LEU A 19 -5.77 -8.32 -4.69
CA LEU A 19 -6.43 -7.73 -3.53
C LEU A 19 -7.83 -8.32 -3.34
N LEU A 20 -8.22 -8.49 -2.08
CA LEU A 20 -9.61 -8.67 -1.67
C LEU A 20 -10.07 -7.47 -0.84
N LEU A 21 -11.33 -7.09 -0.99
CA LEU A 21 -11.95 -5.96 -0.27
C LEU A 21 -13.10 -6.43 0.63
N GLY A 22 -13.02 -6.14 1.92
CA GLY A 22 -14.19 -6.10 2.80
C GLY A 22 -14.62 -4.65 2.98
N LEU A 23 -15.85 -4.32 2.61
CA LEU A 23 -16.37 -2.96 2.69
C LEU A 23 -17.61 -2.90 3.59
N VAL A 24 -17.55 -2.07 4.64
CA VAL A 24 -18.73 -1.70 5.43
C VAL A 24 -19.09 -0.26 5.10
N VAL A 25 -20.35 0.01 4.73
CA VAL A 25 -20.82 1.36 4.39
C VAL A 25 -22.24 1.65 4.90
N PRO A 26 -22.56 2.92 5.22
CA PRO A 26 -23.94 3.35 5.48
C PRO A 26 -24.83 3.18 4.25
N ALA A 27 -26.11 2.91 4.46
CA ALA A 27 -27.05 2.66 3.35
C ALA A 27 -27.39 3.92 2.55
N GLU A 28 -27.29 5.07 3.20
CA GLU A 28 -27.52 6.41 2.65
C GLU A 28 -26.31 6.98 1.92
N LEU A 29 -25.16 6.31 1.96
CA LEU A 29 -23.96 6.75 1.27
C LEU A 29 -24.21 6.74 -0.25
N PRO A 30 -23.92 7.82 -0.98
CA PRO A 30 -24.12 7.85 -2.42
C PRO A 30 -23.34 6.73 -3.12
N VAL A 31 -23.98 6.04 -4.06
CA VAL A 31 -23.37 4.92 -4.80
C VAL A 31 -22.09 5.31 -5.54
N THR A 32 -21.92 6.60 -5.87
CA THR A 32 -20.69 7.11 -6.48
C THR A 32 -19.48 6.90 -5.59
N TRP A 33 -19.63 6.93 -4.26
CA TRP A 33 -18.52 6.79 -3.33
C TRP A 33 -17.83 5.42 -3.41
N PRO A 34 -18.53 4.27 -3.30
CA PRO A 34 -17.88 2.96 -3.45
C PRO A 34 -17.40 2.74 -4.89
N THR A 35 -18.04 3.31 -5.92
CA THR A 35 -17.54 3.25 -7.30
C THR A 35 -16.19 3.95 -7.43
N GLU A 36 -16.05 5.18 -6.95
CA GLU A 36 -14.79 5.93 -6.99
C GLU A 36 -13.69 5.28 -6.13
N LEU A 37 -14.05 4.67 -4.99
CA LEU A 37 -13.11 3.86 -4.21
C LEU A 37 -12.57 2.69 -5.05
N MET A 38 -13.46 1.96 -5.73
CA MET A 38 -13.08 0.83 -6.58
C MET A 38 -12.22 1.24 -7.77
N ASP A 39 -12.46 2.41 -8.36
CA ASP A 39 -11.62 2.97 -9.41
C ASP A 39 -10.21 3.27 -8.88
N GLY A 40 -10.11 3.91 -7.70
CA GLY A 40 -8.81 4.15 -7.07
C GLY A 40 -8.06 2.87 -6.70
N LEU A 41 -8.76 1.81 -6.24
CA LEU A 41 -8.16 0.51 -5.99
C LEU A 41 -7.66 -0.16 -7.28
N ARG A 42 -8.45 -0.07 -8.36
CA ARG A 42 -8.08 -0.58 -9.68
C ARG A 42 -6.83 0.10 -10.23
N ASP A 43 -6.79 1.43 -10.17
CA ASP A 43 -5.65 2.22 -10.66
C ASP A 43 -4.36 1.83 -9.95
N GLU A 44 -4.41 1.69 -8.61
CA GLU A 44 -3.25 1.30 -7.83
C GLU A 44 -2.81 -0.14 -8.11
N CYS A 45 -3.77 -1.07 -8.23
CA CYS A 45 -3.51 -2.44 -8.65
C CYS A 45 -2.80 -2.49 -10.01
N GLN A 46 -3.20 -1.66 -10.97
CA GLN A 46 -2.57 -1.61 -12.29
C GLN A 46 -1.10 -1.17 -12.19
N VAL A 47 -0.78 -0.19 -11.34
CA VAL A 47 0.61 0.25 -11.08
C VAL A 47 1.43 -0.89 -10.47
N ALA A 48 0.86 -1.65 -9.54
CA ALA A 48 1.54 -2.75 -8.86
C ALA A 48 1.60 -4.06 -9.68
N GLY A 49 0.89 -4.16 -10.80
CA GLY A 49 0.74 -5.42 -11.55
C GLY A 49 -0.21 -6.43 -10.90
N ALA A 50 -1.11 -5.96 -10.03
CA ALA A 50 -2.10 -6.75 -9.31
C ALA A 50 -3.53 -6.52 -9.86
N SER A 51 -4.51 -7.21 -9.28
CA SER A 51 -5.93 -6.99 -9.58
C SER A 51 -6.80 -7.16 -8.33
N VAL A 52 -7.95 -6.49 -8.29
CA VAL A 52 -8.97 -6.79 -7.26
C VAL A 52 -9.74 -8.04 -7.72
N VAL A 53 -9.64 -9.13 -6.97
CA VAL A 53 -10.15 -10.45 -7.38
C VAL A 53 -11.43 -10.87 -6.64
N GLY A 54 -11.83 -10.11 -5.63
CA GLY A 54 -13.04 -10.41 -4.88
C GLY A 54 -13.23 -9.49 -3.69
N GLY A 55 -14.33 -9.71 -2.99
CA GLY A 55 -14.70 -8.93 -1.82
C GLY A 55 -16.14 -9.14 -1.42
N ASP A 56 -16.51 -8.52 -0.30
CA ASP A 56 -17.88 -8.49 0.19
C ASP A 56 -18.23 -7.09 0.68
N VAL A 57 -19.52 -6.75 0.60
CA VAL A 57 -20.04 -5.44 1.03
C VAL A 57 -21.17 -5.65 2.02
N VAL A 58 -21.03 -5.03 3.20
CA VAL A 58 -21.99 -5.13 4.30
C VAL A 58 -22.46 -3.74 4.69
N ARG A 59 -23.72 -3.63 5.13
CA ARG A 59 -24.24 -2.39 5.70
C ARG A 59 -23.70 -2.17 7.11
N GLY A 60 -23.32 -0.93 7.43
CA GLY A 60 -23.01 -0.53 8.81
C GLY A 60 -22.89 0.98 8.96
N ASP A 61 -22.84 1.45 10.20
CA ASP A 61 -22.91 2.89 10.49
C ASP A 61 -21.59 3.64 10.22
N THR A 62 -20.48 2.91 10.08
CA THR A 62 -19.14 3.47 9.86
C THR A 62 -18.52 2.88 8.62
N ILE A 63 -17.96 3.75 7.77
CA ILE A 63 -17.19 3.33 6.60
C ILE A 63 -15.95 2.56 7.08
N THR A 64 -15.88 1.28 6.75
CA THR A 64 -14.73 0.42 7.06
C THR A 64 -14.22 -0.21 5.77
N VAL A 65 -12.93 -0.06 5.51
CA VAL A 65 -12.24 -0.64 4.36
C VAL A 65 -11.20 -1.63 4.88
N SER A 66 -11.45 -2.91 4.67
CA SER A 66 -10.51 -3.99 4.98
C SER A 66 -9.93 -4.52 3.69
N ILE A 67 -8.61 -4.63 3.61
CA ILE A 67 -7.91 -5.13 2.42
C ILE A 67 -7.09 -6.34 2.82
N THR A 68 -7.15 -7.38 2.01
CA THR A 68 -6.20 -8.50 2.06
C THR A 68 -5.39 -8.47 0.77
N ALA A 69 -4.08 -8.31 0.88
CA ALA A 69 -3.17 -8.40 -0.26
C ALA A 69 -2.58 -9.81 -0.37
N LEU A 70 -2.41 -10.25 -1.61
CA LEU A 70 -1.74 -11.49 -1.98
C LEU A 70 -0.55 -11.15 -2.88
N GLY A 71 0.52 -11.92 -2.72
CA GLY A 71 1.72 -11.82 -3.53
C GLY A 71 2.33 -13.18 -3.80
N ASP A 72 3.21 -13.21 -4.80
CA ASP A 72 3.95 -14.40 -5.19
C ASP A 72 5.46 -14.13 -5.05
N LEU A 73 6.14 -15.01 -4.33
CA LEU A 73 7.60 -14.99 -4.15
C LEU A 73 8.35 -15.57 -5.36
N ARG A 74 7.64 -16.20 -6.31
CA ARG A 74 8.20 -16.81 -7.52
C ARG A 74 9.29 -17.84 -7.21
N ASN A 75 9.01 -18.71 -6.25
CA ASN A 75 9.91 -19.75 -5.72
C ASN A 75 11.13 -19.22 -4.95
N GLN A 76 11.13 -17.95 -4.54
CA GLN A 76 12.12 -17.42 -3.59
C GLN A 76 11.61 -17.57 -2.15
N GLU A 77 12.54 -17.54 -1.19
CA GLU A 77 12.18 -17.42 0.23
C GLU A 77 11.79 -15.96 0.55
N PRO A 78 10.84 -15.73 1.47
CA PRO A 78 10.51 -14.38 1.89
C PRO A 78 11.66 -13.76 2.67
N VAL A 79 11.91 -12.47 2.43
CA VAL A 79 12.79 -11.69 3.28
C VAL A 79 11.97 -11.14 4.44
N THR A 80 12.30 -11.58 5.66
CA THR A 80 11.59 -11.17 6.87
C THR A 80 12.35 -10.06 7.60
N ARG A 81 11.69 -9.40 8.56
CA ARG A 81 12.33 -8.36 9.41
C ARG A 81 13.41 -8.91 10.35
N ALA A 82 13.48 -10.23 10.52
CA ALA A 82 14.32 -10.86 11.54
C ALA A 82 15.76 -11.19 11.09
N GLY A 83 16.08 -11.05 9.80
CA GLY A 83 17.36 -11.50 9.26
C GLY A 83 18.53 -10.51 9.38
N ALA A 84 18.33 -9.33 9.98
CA ALA A 84 19.37 -8.30 10.07
C ALA A 84 20.54 -8.72 10.97
N GLN A 85 21.77 -8.40 10.56
CA GLN A 85 23.01 -8.78 11.26
C GLN A 85 23.95 -7.58 11.47
N PRO A 86 24.81 -7.60 12.52
CA PRO A 86 25.88 -6.63 12.65
C PRO A 86 26.77 -6.60 11.40
N GLY A 87 26.99 -5.41 10.85
CA GLY A 87 27.74 -5.22 9.61
C GLY A 87 26.87 -5.01 8.37
N ASP A 88 25.55 -5.26 8.47
CA ASP A 88 24.61 -4.94 7.40
C ASP A 88 24.54 -3.42 7.15
N LEU A 89 24.33 -3.06 5.89
CA LEU A 89 24.04 -1.68 5.49
C LEU A 89 22.53 -1.42 5.59
N VAL A 90 22.18 -0.31 6.23
CA VAL A 90 20.79 0.18 6.25
C VAL A 90 20.57 1.07 5.05
N ALA A 91 19.64 0.70 4.17
CA ALA A 91 19.25 1.46 2.99
C ALA A 91 17.76 1.82 3.06
N VAL A 92 17.39 2.89 2.36
CA VAL A 92 16.00 3.33 2.21
C VAL A 92 15.74 3.68 0.75
N THR A 93 14.53 3.39 0.29
CA THR A 93 14.03 3.80 -1.02
C THR A 93 12.83 4.74 -0.86
N GLY A 94 12.73 5.74 -1.72
CA GLY A 94 11.67 6.76 -1.66
C GLY A 94 11.94 7.92 -0.70
N TRP A 95 10.87 8.66 -0.38
CA TRP A 95 10.97 9.94 0.33
C TRP A 95 10.47 9.85 1.77
N LEU A 96 11.36 10.05 2.73
CA LEU A 96 11.01 10.06 4.15
C LEU A 96 10.39 11.40 4.58
N GLY A 97 9.38 11.34 5.45
CA GLY A 97 8.75 12.51 6.08
C GLY A 97 7.69 13.24 5.23
N TRP A 98 7.54 12.89 3.96
CA TRP A 98 6.59 13.58 3.05
C TRP A 98 5.13 13.36 3.44
N SER A 99 4.76 12.13 3.76
CA SER A 99 3.40 11.83 4.25
C SER A 99 3.10 12.56 5.57
N ALA A 100 4.07 12.61 6.49
CA ALA A 100 3.92 13.36 7.74
C ALA A 100 3.73 14.86 7.50
N ALA A 101 4.48 15.45 6.57
CA ALA A 101 4.28 16.84 6.15
C ALA A 101 2.89 17.06 5.54
N GLY A 102 2.43 16.14 4.69
CA GLY A 102 1.09 16.20 4.08
C GLY A 102 -0.04 16.13 5.10
N PHE A 103 0.10 15.23 6.07
CA PHE A 103 -0.81 15.13 7.20
C PHE A 103 -0.85 16.43 8.01
N ALA A 104 0.31 17.04 8.30
CA ALA A 104 0.38 18.30 9.03
C ALA A 104 -0.30 19.45 8.27
N VAL A 105 -0.17 19.51 6.94
CA VAL A 105 -0.86 20.47 6.07
C VAL A 105 -2.38 20.27 6.15
N LEU A 106 -2.85 19.04 5.96
CA LEU A 106 -4.27 18.69 5.97
C LEU A 106 -4.94 18.91 7.33
N SER A 107 -4.25 18.55 8.41
CA SER A 107 -4.75 18.67 9.79
C SER A 107 -4.98 20.12 10.21
N ARG A 108 -4.31 21.07 9.55
CA ARG A 108 -4.49 22.51 9.74
C ARG A 108 -5.52 23.12 8.78
N GLY A 109 -6.19 22.30 7.97
CA GLY A 109 -7.20 22.74 6.98
C GLY A 109 -6.61 23.25 5.66
N PHE A 110 -5.28 23.18 5.48
CA PHE A 110 -4.64 23.61 4.24
C PHE A 110 -4.61 22.49 3.19
N ARG A 111 -4.41 22.89 1.92
CA ARG A 111 -4.28 21.98 0.77
C ARG A 111 -3.00 22.21 -0.04
N SER A 112 -2.08 23.01 0.50
CA SER A 112 -0.82 23.39 -0.13
C SER A 112 0.33 23.34 0.88
N PRO A 113 1.56 22.96 0.46
CA PRO A 113 1.93 22.57 -0.90
C PRO A 113 1.31 21.24 -1.34
N ARG A 114 0.85 21.17 -2.59
CA ARG A 114 0.14 19.99 -3.13
C ARG A 114 1.00 18.72 -3.07
N ALA A 115 2.29 18.83 -3.33
CA ALA A 115 3.21 17.69 -3.34
C ALA A 115 3.16 16.86 -2.03
N PHE A 116 3.13 17.51 -0.87
CA PHE A 116 3.02 16.81 0.41
C PHE A 116 1.63 16.24 0.66
N VAL A 117 0.58 16.98 0.29
CA VAL A 117 -0.82 16.51 0.43
C VAL A 117 -1.05 15.23 -0.39
N GLU A 118 -0.55 15.19 -1.63
CA GLU A 118 -0.63 14.01 -2.48
C GLU A 118 0.20 12.87 -1.91
N ALA A 119 1.43 13.12 -1.46
CA ALA A 119 2.26 12.09 -0.83
C ALA A 119 1.61 11.43 0.41
N HIS A 120 0.73 12.14 1.11
CA HIS A 120 -0.06 11.57 2.21
C HIS A 120 -1.30 10.82 1.74
N ARG A 121 -2.06 11.36 0.79
CA ARG A 121 -3.34 10.80 0.34
C ARG A 121 -3.20 9.65 -0.65
N ARG A 122 -2.18 9.72 -1.51
CA ARG A 122 -1.86 8.77 -2.57
C ARG A 122 -0.34 8.54 -2.59
N PRO A 123 0.19 7.76 -1.64
CA PRO A 123 1.60 7.39 -1.67
C PRO A 123 1.91 6.62 -2.97
N GLU A 124 3.17 6.68 -3.41
CA GLU A 124 3.67 5.99 -4.60
C GLU A 124 4.77 4.99 -4.18
N PRO A 125 4.43 3.81 -3.61
CA PRO A 125 5.41 2.84 -3.17
C PRO A 125 6.21 2.29 -4.36
N PRO A 126 7.55 2.18 -4.25
CA PRO A 126 8.36 1.60 -5.32
C PRO A 126 8.27 0.07 -5.30
N TYR A 127 7.14 -0.51 -5.72
CA TYR A 127 6.85 -1.96 -5.58
C TYR A 127 7.95 -2.89 -6.10
N HIS A 128 8.66 -2.49 -7.16
CA HIS A 128 9.76 -3.27 -7.74
C HIS A 128 11.01 -3.33 -6.85
N ALA A 129 11.19 -2.37 -5.94
CA ALA A 129 12.39 -2.25 -5.13
C ALA A 129 12.52 -3.42 -4.14
N GLY A 130 11.40 -3.93 -3.62
CA GLY A 130 11.39 -5.05 -2.69
C GLY A 130 11.94 -6.35 -3.29
N PRO A 131 11.32 -6.91 -4.36
CA PRO A 131 11.85 -8.06 -5.07
C PRO A 131 13.28 -7.86 -5.60
N ALA A 132 13.60 -6.65 -6.06
CA ALA A 132 14.96 -6.34 -6.50
C ALA A 132 15.98 -6.40 -5.35
N ALA A 133 15.66 -5.82 -4.19
CA ALA A 133 16.51 -5.88 -3.00
C ALA A 133 16.67 -7.32 -2.48
N ALA A 134 15.61 -8.12 -2.48
CA ALA A 134 15.68 -9.55 -2.17
C ALA A 134 16.65 -10.29 -3.10
N GLY A 135 16.56 -10.06 -4.42
CA GLY A 135 17.48 -10.64 -5.41
C GLY A 135 18.93 -10.17 -5.29
N LEU A 136 19.16 -9.01 -4.68
CA LEU A 136 20.50 -8.47 -4.36
C LEU A 136 21.05 -8.98 -3.01
N GLY A 137 20.30 -9.81 -2.29
CA GLY A 137 20.74 -10.42 -1.04
C GLY A 137 20.37 -9.61 0.21
N ALA A 138 19.30 -8.80 0.17
CA ALA A 138 18.77 -8.15 1.37
C ALA A 138 18.48 -9.20 2.45
N THR A 139 19.07 -8.99 3.63
CA THR A 139 18.98 -9.92 4.77
C THR A 139 17.72 -9.68 5.61
N ALA A 140 17.23 -8.43 5.66
CA ALA A 140 15.97 -8.05 6.27
C ALA A 140 15.35 -6.86 5.54
N MET A 141 14.01 -6.79 5.54
CA MET A 141 13.27 -5.71 4.90
C MET A 141 11.97 -5.37 5.64
N CYS A 142 11.57 -4.10 5.55
CA CYS A 142 10.26 -3.58 5.92
C CYS A 142 9.94 -2.31 5.11
N ASP A 143 8.66 -1.96 5.07
CA ASP A 143 8.12 -0.68 4.60
C ASP A 143 7.83 0.31 5.74
#